data_AF-A0A0D0DTJ3-F1
#
_entry.id   AF-A0A0D0DTJ3-F1
#
_cell.length_a   1.000
_cell.length_b   1.000
_cell.length_c   1.000
_cell.angle_alpha   90.00
_cell.angle_beta   90.00
_cell.angle_gamma   90.00
#
_symmetry.space_group_name_H-M   'P 1'
#
loop_
_entity.id
_entity.type
_entity.pdbx_description
1 polymer ?
#
loop_
_entity_poly.entity_id
_entity_poly.type
_entity_poly.pdbx_seq_one_letter_code
_entity_poly.pdbx_strand_id
1 'polypeptide(L)'
;MTAAAITLDNGVQIAGTGTGVGSQACPCVPTVLQAGYRHIDTAAMYGKDSSAIRLPWEIIRKSGIPRGDIFVAPELPRRCSWKLDETGSFNDTSWKEMEKLSKTGKVEVIGVSNFSIKTYDIICPSDMNALANMYNATPTQIIHSWRRQRGAAVITNSENVNRQKDDLKTITASPEAMQRINTLDSGKRVCVKPDKNGKTLGWGHEWLGWVAAR
;
A
#
# COMPACT_ATOMS: atom_id res chain seq x y z
N MET A 1 -8.45 15.90 -11.71
CA MET A 1 -9.40 15.35 -10.71
C MET A 1 -8.61 14.44 -9.78
N THR A 2 -8.89 14.47 -8.48
CA THR A 2 -8.25 13.60 -7.47
C THR A 2 -8.60 12.13 -7.74
N ALA A 3 -7.72 11.21 -7.33
CA ALA A 3 -7.92 9.78 -7.54
C ALA A 3 -9.24 9.30 -6.92
N ALA A 4 -10.00 8.47 -7.66
CA ALA A 4 -11.26 7.90 -7.20
C ALA A 4 -11.10 7.19 -5.85
N ALA A 5 -12.09 7.36 -4.96
CA ALA A 5 -12.10 6.72 -3.66
C ALA A 5 -12.33 5.20 -3.79
N ILE A 6 -11.78 4.45 -2.84
CA ILE A 6 -12.02 3.02 -2.67
C ILE A 6 -12.80 2.85 -1.37
N THR A 7 -13.86 2.06 -1.43
CA THR A 7 -14.66 1.70 -0.25
C THR A 7 -14.14 0.40 0.32
N LEU A 8 -13.78 0.43 1.60
CA LEU A 8 -13.36 -0.75 2.35
C LEU A 8 -14.58 -1.60 2.75
N ASP A 9 -14.33 -2.83 3.20
CA ASP A 9 -15.38 -3.76 3.63
C ASP A 9 -16.25 -3.23 4.78
N ASN A 10 -15.69 -2.39 5.63
CA ASN A 10 -16.39 -1.69 6.71
C ASN A 10 -17.08 -0.38 6.27
N GLY A 11 -17.09 -0.06 4.96
CA GLY A 11 -17.74 1.12 4.39
C GLY A 11 -16.90 2.40 4.41
N VAL A 12 -15.73 2.40 5.05
CA VAL A 12 -14.82 3.55 5.07
C VAL A 12 -14.30 3.84 3.67
N GLN A 13 -14.27 5.12 3.28
CA GLN A 13 -13.72 5.55 2.00
C GLN A 13 -12.29 6.04 2.17
N ILE A 14 -11.38 5.53 1.35
CA ILE A 14 -9.99 5.97 1.28
C ILE A 14 -9.66 6.48 -0.12
N ALA A 15 -8.71 7.40 -0.25
CA ALA A 15 -8.24 7.79 -1.57
C ALA A 15 -7.55 6.58 -2.24
N GLY A 16 -7.94 6.28 -3.49
CA GLY A 16 -7.39 5.15 -4.24
C GLY A 16 -5.91 5.29 -4.62
N THR A 17 -5.34 6.49 -4.46
CA THR A 17 -3.90 6.73 -4.55
C THR A 17 -3.42 7.37 -3.25
N GLY A 18 -2.41 6.75 -2.64
CA GLY A 18 -1.71 7.25 -1.47
C GLY A 18 -0.20 7.33 -1.70
N THR A 19 0.52 7.85 -0.71
CA THR A 19 1.98 7.97 -0.75
C THR A 19 2.60 7.34 0.50
N GLY A 20 3.65 6.56 0.31
CA GLY A 20 4.47 6.03 1.39
C GLY A 20 5.42 7.12 1.91
N VAL A 21 5.49 7.29 3.23
CA VAL A 21 6.32 8.29 3.90
C VAL A 21 7.18 7.61 4.97
N GLY A 22 8.49 7.55 4.73
CA GLY A 22 9.49 7.17 5.72
C GLY A 22 10.09 8.36 6.46
N SER A 23 11.01 8.09 7.40
CA SER A 23 11.69 9.15 8.17
C SER A 23 12.44 10.15 7.28
N GLN A 24 13.08 9.69 6.21
CA GLN A 24 13.78 10.53 5.24
C GLN A 24 12.83 11.29 4.29
N ALA A 25 11.61 10.79 4.11
CA ALA A 25 10.59 11.40 3.26
C ALA A 25 9.67 12.37 4.03
N CYS A 26 9.84 12.55 5.35
CA CYS A 26 9.03 13.50 6.12
C CYS A 26 9.01 14.94 5.54
N PRO A 27 10.10 15.47 4.95
CA PRO A 27 10.06 16.78 4.30
C PRO A 27 9.14 16.86 3.07
N CYS A 28 8.74 15.73 2.47
CA CYS A 28 7.84 15.73 1.31
C CYS A 28 6.36 15.78 1.69
N VAL A 29 6.00 15.55 2.96
CA VAL A 29 4.61 15.55 3.46
C VAL A 29 3.85 16.85 3.12
N PRO A 30 4.40 18.06 3.35
CA PRO A 30 3.73 19.29 2.95
C PRO A 30 3.46 19.33 1.44
N THR A 31 4.43 18.90 0.64
CA THR A 31 4.36 18.94 -0.82
C THR A 31 3.30 17.96 -1.37
N VAL A 32 3.23 16.73 -0.85
CA VAL A 32 2.20 15.78 -1.28
C VAL A 32 0.81 16.23 -0.84
N LEU A 33 0.66 16.82 0.33
CA LEU A 33 -0.61 17.39 0.79
C LEU A 33 -1.07 18.55 -0.12
N GLN A 34 -0.15 19.44 -0.51
CA GLN A 34 -0.37 20.50 -1.49
C GLN A 34 -0.69 19.96 -2.89
N ALA A 35 -0.07 18.85 -3.29
CA ALA A 35 -0.34 18.18 -4.56
C ALA A 35 -1.73 17.52 -4.60
N GLY A 36 -2.38 17.33 -3.45
CA GLY A 36 -3.74 16.78 -3.34
C GLY A 36 -3.81 15.36 -2.76
N TYR A 37 -2.70 14.81 -2.26
CA TYR A 37 -2.75 13.53 -1.55
C TYR A 37 -3.57 13.64 -0.26
N ARG A 38 -4.39 12.62 -0.02
CA ARG A 38 -5.22 12.47 1.18
C ARG A 38 -5.10 11.08 1.82
N HIS A 39 -4.17 10.26 1.34
CA HIS A 39 -3.85 8.95 1.87
C HIS A 39 -2.34 8.89 2.09
N ILE A 40 -1.92 8.84 3.36
CA ILE A 40 -0.52 8.77 3.78
C ILE A 40 -0.28 7.42 4.44
N ASP A 41 0.58 6.62 3.83
CA ASP A 41 1.05 5.35 4.35
C ASP A 41 2.41 5.54 5.03
N THR A 42 2.63 4.91 6.18
CA THR A 42 3.90 4.97 6.88
C THR A 42 4.09 3.73 7.76
N ALA A 43 5.30 3.45 8.20
CA ALA A 43 5.59 2.32 9.07
C ALA A 43 6.58 2.70 10.16
N ALA A 44 6.38 2.17 11.37
CA ALA A 44 7.31 2.40 12.47
C ALA A 44 8.75 1.96 12.13
N MET A 45 8.90 0.97 11.25
CA MET A 45 10.20 0.47 10.80
C MET A 45 10.93 1.38 9.80
N TYR A 46 10.30 2.43 9.29
CA TYR A 46 10.94 3.38 8.36
C TYR A 46 11.80 4.44 9.07
N GLY A 47 11.91 4.36 10.40
CA GLY A 47 12.78 5.17 11.23
C GLY A 47 13.59 4.32 12.20
N LYS A 48 14.61 4.92 12.82
CA LYS A 48 15.35 4.27 13.92
C LYS A 48 14.54 4.29 15.23
N ASP A 49 13.52 5.14 15.31
CA ASP A 49 12.65 5.39 16.46
C ASP A 49 11.21 5.70 15.98
N SER A 50 10.35 6.20 16.85
CA SER A 50 8.97 6.59 16.52
C SER A 50 8.85 7.81 15.59
N SER A 51 9.95 8.42 15.13
CA SER A 51 9.93 9.61 14.27
C SER A 51 9.21 9.38 12.94
N ALA A 52 9.32 8.18 12.36
CA ALA A 52 8.65 7.85 11.10
C ALA A 52 7.12 8.00 11.19
N ILE A 53 6.53 7.81 12.38
CA ILE A 53 5.10 8.02 12.63
C ILE A 53 4.83 9.44 13.16
N ARG A 54 5.66 9.93 14.08
CA ARG A 54 5.45 11.21 14.78
C ARG A 54 5.60 12.42 13.85
N LEU A 55 6.60 12.43 12.97
CA LEU A 55 6.89 13.61 12.14
C LEU A 55 5.81 13.87 11.08
N PRO A 56 5.33 12.87 10.30
CA PRO A 56 4.20 13.08 9.40
C PRO A 56 2.97 13.58 10.14
N TRP A 57 2.72 13.05 11.35
CA TRP A 57 1.60 13.48 12.19
C TRP A 57 1.67 14.96 12.61
N GLU A 58 2.84 15.43 13.02
CA GLU A 58 3.06 16.84 13.36
C GLU A 58 2.85 17.76 12.16
N ILE A 59 3.27 17.34 10.96
CA ILE A 59 3.08 18.10 9.73
C ILE A 59 1.60 18.14 9.35
N ILE A 60 0.90 17.01 9.41
CA ILE A 60 -0.55 16.92 9.13
C ILE A 60 -1.32 17.87 10.04
N ARG A 61 -1.00 17.91 11.34
CA ARG A 61 -1.65 18.84 12.30
C ARG A 61 -1.43 20.31 11.95
N LYS A 62 -0.28 20.65 11.38
CA LYS A 62 0.08 22.02 10.98
C LYS A 62 -0.38 22.38 9.56
N SER A 63 -0.87 21.41 8.79
CA SER A 63 -1.22 21.60 7.37
C SER A 63 -2.46 22.48 7.14
N GLY A 64 -3.31 22.65 8.16
CA GLY A 64 -4.60 23.32 8.04
C GLY A 64 -5.69 22.50 7.33
N ILE A 65 -5.38 21.29 6.87
CA ILE A 65 -6.36 20.37 6.28
C ILE A 65 -7.15 19.70 7.42
N PRO A 66 -8.49 19.62 7.33
CA PRO A 66 -9.29 18.90 8.31
C PRO A 66 -8.79 17.46 8.48
N ARG A 67 -8.64 16.99 9.73
CA ARG A 67 -8.11 15.64 9.98
C ARG A 67 -8.99 14.55 9.35
N GLY A 68 -10.31 14.75 9.28
CA GLY A 68 -11.24 13.81 8.63
C GLY A 68 -10.97 13.63 7.14
N ASP A 69 -10.29 14.58 6.49
CA ASP A 69 -10.00 14.53 5.06
C ASP A 69 -8.70 13.77 4.75
N ILE A 70 -7.90 13.39 5.76
CA ILE A 70 -6.62 12.70 5.57
C ILE A 70 -6.69 11.32 6.20
N PHE A 71 -6.62 10.29 5.37
CA PHE A 71 -6.39 8.91 5.82
C PHE A 71 -4.90 8.67 6.10
N VAL A 72 -4.59 8.13 7.27
CA VAL A 72 -3.22 7.80 7.68
C VAL A 72 -3.16 6.33 8.07
N ALA A 73 -2.30 5.56 7.41
CA ALA A 73 -2.12 4.13 7.61
C ALA A 73 -0.72 3.82 8.19
N PRO A 74 -0.56 3.84 9.53
CA PRO A 74 0.70 3.47 10.16
C PRO A 74 0.80 1.94 10.38
N GLU A 75 1.87 1.32 9.89
CA GLU A 75 2.20 -0.08 10.18
C GLU A 75 2.98 -0.21 11.50
N LEU A 76 2.50 -1.10 12.38
CA LEU A 76 3.13 -1.41 13.66
C LEU A 76 4.43 -2.22 13.46
N PRO A 77 5.44 -2.05 14.34
CA PRO A 77 6.71 -2.75 14.20
C PRO A 77 6.55 -4.26 14.42
N ARG A 78 7.47 -5.03 13.81
CA ARG A 78 7.63 -6.48 13.98
C ARG A 78 7.92 -6.95 15.42
N ARG A 79 7.97 -6.04 16.41
CA ARG A 79 8.30 -6.35 17.82
C ARG A 79 7.11 -6.25 18.77
N CYS A 80 5.89 -5.98 18.27
CA CYS A 80 4.67 -6.27 19.03
C CYS A 80 4.55 -7.80 19.21
N SER A 81 5.27 -8.35 20.19
CA SER A 81 5.31 -9.76 20.66
C SER A 81 4.70 -10.82 19.72
N TRP A 82 5.30 -11.02 18.56
CA TRP A 82 4.96 -12.11 17.65
C TRP A 82 5.65 -13.39 18.14
N LYS A 83 5.08 -14.05 19.14
CA LYS A 83 5.49 -15.42 19.47
C LYS A 83 4.57 -16.37 18.72
N LEU A 84 5.13 -17.15 17.79
CA LEU A 84 4.50 -18.40 17.36
C LEU A 84 4.28 -19.23 18.62
N ASP A 85 3.09 -19.79 18.81
CA ASP A 85 3.00 -20.93 19.71
C ASP A 85 3.69 -22.14 19.07
N GLU A 86 3.87 -23.19 19.86
CA GLU A 86 4.57 -24.42 19.46
C GLU A 86 3.91 -25.14 18.27
N THR A 87 2.69 -24.73 17.90
CA THR A 87 1.90 -25.33 16.81
C THR A 87 2.01 -24.57 15.49
N GLY A 88 2.70 -23.42 15.47
CA GLY A 88 2.73 -22.55 14.30
C GLY A 88 1.39 -21.84 14.03
N SER A 89 0.49 -21.83 15.01
CA SER A 89 -0.79 -21.12 14.93
C SER A 89 -0.55 -19.60 15.01
N PHE A 90 -1.40 -18.84 14.31
CA PHE A 90 -1.48 -17.40 14.52
C PHE A 90 -1.70 -17.17 16.00
N ASN A 91 -0.74 -16.53 16.66
CA ASN A 91 -0.99 -16.00 17.98
C ASN A 91 -1.96 -14.83 17.80
N ASP A 92 -3.24 -15.20 17.86
CA ASP A 92 -4.47 -14.41 17.79
C ASP A 92 -4.41 -13.15 18.68
N THR A 93 -3.43 -13.06 19.59
CA THR A 93 -3.16 -11.88 20.43
C THR A 93 -3.03 -10.58 19.63
N SER A 94 -2.21 -10.49 18.57
CA SER A 94 -2.01 -9.21 17.87
C SER A 94 -3.27 -8.74 17.14
N TRP A 95 -3.95 -9.66 16.44
CA TRP A 95 -5.20 -9.34 15.78
C TRP A 95 -6.30 -9.00 16.80
N LYS A 96 -6.43 -9.77 17.90
CA LYS A 96 -7.33 -9.45 19.02
C LYS A 96 -7.03 -8.09 19.63
N GLU A 97 -5.77 -7.71 19.81
CA GLU A 97 -5.42 -6.37 20.29
C GLU A 97 -5.78 -5.29 19.28
N MET A 98 -5.63 -5.55 17.96
CA MET A 98 -6.11 -4.64 16.91
C MET A 98 -7.64 -4.53 16.90
N GLU A 99 -8.38 -5.63 17.07
CA GLU A 99 -9.83 -5.62 17.20
C GLU A 99 -10.29 -4.84 18.44
N LYS A 100 -9.59 -4.98 19.57
CA LYS A 100 -9.84 -4.17 20.77
C LYS A 100 -9.58 -2.69 20.47
N LEU A 101 -8.51 -2.36 19.76
CA LEU A 101 -8.15 -1.00 19.39
C LEU A 101 -9.19 -0.36 18.46
N SER A 102 -9.72 -1.13 17.51
CA SER A 102 -10.84 -0.68 16.64
C SER A 102 -12.07 -0.32 17.47
N LYS A 103 -12.40 -1.13 18.48
CA LYS A 103 -13.54 -0.88 19.40
C LYS A 103 -13.36 0.38 20.26
N THR A 104 -12.16 0.93 20.41
CA THR A 104 -11.97 2.17 21.19
C THR A 104 -12.31 3.44 20.39
N GLY A 105 -12.62 3.33 19.09
CA GLY A 105 -12.83 4.48 18.20
C GLY A 105 -11.56 5.29 17.91
N LYS A 106 -10.38 4.80 18.33
CA LYS A 106 -9.09 5.44 18.04
C LYS A 106 -8.52 5.01 16.69
N VAL A 107 -8.97 3.87 16.20
CA VAL A 107 -8.60 3.30 14.91
C VAL A 107 -9.88 2.92 14.19
N GLU A 108 -10.06 3.47 13.00
CA GLU A 108 -11.26 3.27 12.18
C GLU A 108 -11.18 1.99 11.34
N VAL A 109 -9.96 1.62 10.93
CA VAL A 109 -9.68 0.49 10.04
C VAL A 109 -8.48 -0.28 10.58
N ILE A 110 -8.58 -1.61 10.63
CA ILE A 110 -7.46 -2.53 10.90
C ILE A 110 -7.21 -3.39 9.67
N GLY A 111 -5.96 -3.78 9.44
CA GLY A 111 -5.58 -4.56 8.27
C GLY A 111 -4.25 -5.28 8.46
N VAL A 112 -3.85 -6.02 7.43
CA VAL A 112 -2.62 -6.82 7.42
C VAL A 112 -1.75 -6.48 6.21
N SER A 113 -0.43 -6.59 6.36
CA SER A 113 0.56 -6.31 5.33
C SER A 113 1.29 -7.60 4.94
N ASN A 114 1.49 -7.82 3.63
CA ASN A 114 2.15 -9.01 3.03
C ASN A 114 1.36 -10.34 3.04
N PHE A 115 0.07 -10.32 3.39
CA PHE A 115 -0.82 -11.49 3.26
C PHE A 115 -1.56 -11.42 1.92
N SER A 116 -1.58 -12.51 1.16
CA SER A 116 -2.34 -12.60 -0.10
C SER A 116 -2.52 -14.04 -0.54
N ILE A 117 -3.73 -14.42 -0.94
CA ILE A 117 -4.06 -15.76 -1.48
C ILE A 117 -3.47 -16.00 -2.90
N LYS A 118 -3.02 -14.92 -3.57
CA LYS A 118 -2.16 -14.86 -4.78
C LYS A 118 -2.34 -13.47 -5.37
N THR A 119 -1.32 -12.63 -5.31
CA THR A 119 -1.20 -11.44 -6.16
C THR A 119 0.26 -11.25 -6.52
N TYR A 120 0.72 -12.08 -7.45
CA TYR A 120 1.94 -11.77 -8.19
C TYR A 120 1.53 -10.95 -9.39
N ASP A 121 2.31 -9.92 -9.71
CA ASP A 121 2.35 -9.35 -11.05
C ASP A 121 3.63 -8.50 -11.17
N ILE A 122 4.66 -9.08 -11.78
CA ILE A 122 5.71 -8.28 -12.43
C ILE A 122 5.25 -8.07 -13.85
N ILE A 123 4.92 -6.82 -14.13
CA ILE A 123 4.49 -6.38 -15.44
C ILE A 123 5.75 -6.10 -16.28
N CYS A 124 5.85 -6.71 -17.47
CA CYS A 124 6.99 -6.54 -18.37
C CYS A 124 7.08 -5.08 -18.87
N PRO A 125 8.24 -4.39 -18.76
CA PRO A 125 8.37 -2.97 -19.14
C PRO A 125 8.09 -2.67 -20.62
N SER A 126 8.42 -3.58 -21.54
CA SER A 126 8.26 -3.35 -22.99
C SER A 126 6.80 -3.28 -23.43
N ASP A 127 5.94 -4.13 -22.89
CA ASP A 127 4.50 -4.13 -23.19
C ASP A 127 3.79 -2.90 -22.62
N MET A 128 4.32 -2.36 -21.52
CA MET A 128 3.75 -1.19 -20.86
C MET A 128 4.00 0.11 -21.63
N ASN A 129 5.12 0.23 -22.34
CA ASN A 129 5.38 1.41 -23.17
C ASN A 129 4.41 1.51 -24.35
N ALA A 130 4.09 0.38 -24.98
CA ALA A 130 3.11 0.34 -26.08
C ALA A 130 1.71 0.73 -25.58
N LEU A 131 1.29 0.19 -24.43
CA LEU A 131 0.04 0.58 -23.77
C LEU A 131 0.06 2.06 -23.41
N ALA A 132 1.11 2.55 -22.75
CA ALA A 132 1.25 3.94 -22.33
C ALA A 132 1.09 4.93 -23.50
N ASN A 133 1.70 4.63 -24.65
CA ASN A 133 1.59 5.46 -25.86
C ASN A 133 0.15 5.56 -26.38
N MET A 134 -0.62 4.46 -26.38
CA MET A 134 -2.03 4.49 -26.84
C MET A 134 -2.92 5.41 -25.99
N TYR A 135 -2.58 5.59 -24.72
CA TYR A 135 -3.36 6.40 -23.77
C TYR A 135 -2.76 7.80 -23.55
N ASN A 136 -1.68 8.17 -24.27
CA ASN A 136 -0.90 9.37 -24.01
C ASN A 136 -0.56 9.52 -22.51
N ALA A 137 -0.13 8.42 -21.89
CA ALA A 137 0.10 8.28 -20.47
C ALA A 137 1.49 7.70 -20.20
N THR A 138 1.89 7.62 -18.93
CA THR A 138 3.10 6.89 -18.53
C THR A 138 2.79 5.41 -18.22
N PRO A 139 3.78 4.50 -18.32
CA PRO A 139 3.64 3.12 -17.85
C PRO A 139 3.09 3.04 -16.41
N THR A 140 3.58 3.90 -15.53
CA THR A 140 3.15 4.00 -14.13
C THR A 140 1.66 4.31 -14.02
N GLN A 141 1.16 5.29 -14.79
CA GLN A 141 -0.26 5.65 -14.78
C GLN A 141 -1.16 4.50 -15.25
N ILE A 142 -0.72 3.72 -16.24
CA ILE A 142 -1.44 2.51 -16.71
C ILE A 142 -1.50 1.46 -15.59
N ILE A 143 -0.38 1.18 -14.91
CA ILE A 143 -0.34 0.23 -13.79
C ILE A 143 -1.26 0.71 -12.66
N HIS A 144 -1.21 2.00 -12.32
CA HIS A 144 -2.05 2.55 -11.25
C HIS A 144 -3.53 2.49 -11.61
N SER A 145 -3.88 2.75 -12.86
CA SER A 145 -5.25 2.58 -13.37
C SER A 145 -5.71 1.13 -13.24
N TRP A 146 -4.87 0.20 -13.69
CA TRP A 146 -5.18 -1.22 -13.66
C TRP A 146 -5.38 -1.74 -12.23
N ARG A 147 -4.55 -1.32 -11.26
CA ARG A 147 -4.76 -1.66 -9.84
C ARG A 147 -6.06 -1.09 -9.29
N ARG A 148 -6.33 0.20 -9.52
CA ARG A 148 -7.52 0.87 -8.98
C ARG A 148 -8.82 0.33 -9.57
N GLN A 149 -8.85 0.03 -10.87
CA GLN A 149 -10.01 -0.58 -11.53
C GLN A 149 -10.30 -2.00 -11.04
N ARG A 150 -9.33 -2.65 -10.36
CA ARG A 150 -9.50 -3.93 -9.66
C ARG A 150 -9.83 -3.76 -8.17
N GLY A 151 -10.15 -2.55 -7.73
CA GLY A 151 -10.49 -2.23 -6.35
C GLY A 151 -9.29 -2.11 -5.40
N ALA A 152 -8.07 -2.05 -5.92
CA ALA A 152 -6.86 -1.94 -5.09
C ALA A 152 -6.37 -0.49 -5.00
N ALA A 153 -6.16 -0.01 -3.76
CA ALA A 153 -5.46 1.25 -3.53
C ALA A 153 -4.00 1.12 -3.98
N VAL A 154 -3.43 2.22 -4.46
CA VAL A 154 -2.03 2.28 -4.89
C VAL A 154 -1.27 3.22 -3.99
N ILE A 155 -0.26 2.71 -3.30
CA ILE A 155 0.67 3.52 -2.51
C ILE A 155 1.94 3.71 -3.34
N THR A 156 2.20 4.95 -3.74
CA THR A 156 3.41 5.28 -4.50
C THR A 156 4.52 5.75 -3.57
N ASN A 157 5.76 5.50 -3.96
CA ASN A 157 6.93 6.02 -3.26
C ASN A 157 7.75 6.85 -4.24
N SER A 158 7.82 8.15 -4.01
CA SER A 158 8.64 9.06 -4.78
C SER A 158 9.05 10.25 -3.94
N GLU A 159 10.29 10.71 -4.09
CA GLU A 159 10.76 11.99 -3.56
C GLU A 159 10.63 13.12 -4.60
N ASN A 160 10.27 12.78 -5.84
CA ASN A 160 10.14 13.74 -6.92
C ASN A 160 8.71 14.29 -7.01
N VAL A 161 8.55 15.58 -6.75
CA VAL A 161 7.27 16.29 -6.70
C VAL A 161 6.47 16.18 -8.01
N ASN A 162 7.16 16.21 -9.16
CA ASN A 162 6.47 16.10 -10.44
C ASN A 162 5.93 14.69 -10.65
N ARG A 163 6.69 13.66 -10.27
CA ARG A 163 6.21 12.27 -10.29
C ARG A 163 5.03 12.06 -9.34
N GLN A 164 5.08 12.62 -8.14
CA GLN A 164 3.96 12.58 -7.18
C GLN A 164 2.69 13.23 -7.78
N LYS A 165 2.82 14.39 -8.44
CA LYS A 165 1.68 15.02 -9.13
C LYS A 165 1.18 14.18 -10.30
N ASP A 166 2.09 13.54 -11.05
CA ASP A 166 1.73 12.67 -12.17
C ASP A 166 1.06 11.37 -11.73
N ASP A 167 1.43 10.82 -10.57
CA ASP A 167 0.85 9.62 -9.97
C ASP A 167 -0.62 9.82 -9.55
N LEU A 168 -0.99 11.05 -9.19
CA LEU A 168 -2.38 11.42 -8.88
C LEU A 168 -3.25 11.52 -10.12
N LYS A 169 -2.67 11.69 -11.32
CA LYS A 169 -3.43 11.77 -12.55
C LYS A 169 -4.08 10.42 -12.85
N THR A 170 -5.39 10.43 -12.95
CA THR A 170 -6.15 9.24 -13.28
C THR A 170 -6.34 9.11 -14.77
N ILE A 171 -6.00 7.96 -15.31
CA ILE A 171 -6.53 7.47 -16.58
C ILE A 171 -7.53 6.34 -16.30
N THR A 172 -8.29 5.96 -17.32
CA THR A 172 -9.17 4.78 -17.30
C THR A 172 -8.72 3.86 -18.44
N ALA A 173 -8.22 2.68 -18.11
CA ALA A 173 -7.83 1.69 -19.09
C ALA A 173 -9.06 0.94 -19.61
N SER A 174 -9.10 0.66 -20.91
CA SER A 174 -10.17 -0.12 -21.55
C SER A 174 -10.13 -1.58 -21.07
N PRO A 175 -11.26 -2.31 -21.17
CA PRO A 175 -11.31 -3.74 -20.83
C PRO A 175 -10.23 -4.57 -21.54
N GLU A 176 -9.91 -4.26 -22.80
CA GLU A 176 -8.89 -4.95 -23.58
C GLU A 176 -7.48 -4.69 -23.05
N ALA A 177 -7.18 -3.43 -22.68
CA ALA A 177 -5.91 -3.09 -22.05
C ALA A 177 -5.79 -3.76 -20.67
N MET A 178 -6.87 -3.80 -19.89
CA MET A 178 -6.92 -4.52 -18.61
C MET A 178 -6.63 -6.02 -18.80
N GLN A 179 -7.25 -6.65 -19.80
CA GLN A 179 -7.02 -8.06 -20.12
C GLN A 179 -5.58 -8.30 -20.57
N ARG A 180 -5.01 -7.44 -21.41
CA ARG A 180 -3.62 -7.53 -21.83
C ARG A 180 -2.64 -7.39 -20.66
N ILE A 181 -2.90 -6.51 -19.70
CA ILE A 181 -2.02 -6.38 -18.52
C ILE A 181 -2.08 -7.66 -17.67
N ASN A 182 -3.26 -8.29 -17.54
CA ASN A 182 -3.39 -9.56 -16.81
C ASN A 182 -2.57 -10.70 -17.42
N THR A 183 -2.28 -10.69 -18.72
CA THR A 183 -1.42 -11.71 -19.35
C THR A 183 0.06 -11.49 -19.09
N LEU A 184 0.44 -10.39 -18.43
CA LEU A 184 1.83 -10.08 -18.09
C LEU A 184 2.27 -10.65 -16.75
N ASP A 185 1.37 -11.30 -15.99
CA ASP A 185 1.77 -11.99 -14.75
C ASP A 185 2.85 -13.03 -15.05
N SER A 186 3.93 -12.96 -14.30
CA SER A 186 5.04 -13.92 -14.37
C SER A 186 5.20 -14.74 -13.09
N GLY A 187 4.30 -14.56 -12.11
CA GLY A 187 4.40 -15.23 -10.81
C GLY A 187 5.62 -14.81 -9.98
N LYS A 188 6.40 -13.83 -10.44
CA LYS A 188 7.69 -13.48 -9.86
C LYS A 188 7.53 -12.46 -8.73
N ARG A 189 8.19 -12.72 -7.60
CA ARG A 189 8.23 -11.81 -6.44
C ARG A 189 9.48 -10.92 -6.47
N VAL A 190 9.32 -9.62 -6.26
CA VAL A 190 10.45 -8.66 -6.19
C VAL A 190 10.87 -8.31 -4.77
N CYS A 191 9.92 -8.28 -3.83
CA CYS A 191 10.14 -7.86 -2.46
C CYS A 191 9.97 -9.02 -1.48
N VAL A 192 10.67 -8.97 -0.36
CA VAL A 192 10.54 -9.94 0.74
C VAL A 192 10.81 -11.39 0.28
N LYS A 193 12.05 -11.64 -0.15
CA LYS A 193 12.48 -12.96 -0.61
C LYS A 193 12.49 -13.99 0.53
N PRO A 194 12.26 -15.28 0.23
CA PRO A 194 12.42 -16.34 1.19
C PRO A 194 13.85 -16.38 1.72
N ASP A 195 14.02 -16.74 2.99
CA ASP A 195 15.30 -17.08 3.57
C ASP A 195 15.79 -18.45 3.08
N LYS A 196 16.97 -18.88 3.55
CA LYS A 196 17.57 -20.17 3.20
C LYS A 196 16.71 -21.39 3.55
N ASN A 197 15.74 -21.23 4.44
CA ASN A 197 14.82 -22.29 4.85
C ASN A 197 13.48 -22.20 4.10
N GLY A 198 13.38 -21.37 3.07
CA GLY A 198 12.15 -21.16 2.30
C GLY A 198 11.09 -20.35 3.03
N LYS A 199 11.40 -19.76 4.20
CA LYS A 199 10.45 -18.96 4.97
C LYS A 199 10.55 -17.49 4.58
N THR A 200 9.42 -16.81 4.55
CA THR A 200 9.37 -15.36 4.35
C THR A 200 8.88 -14.69 5.63
N LEU A 201 9.71 -13.81 6.20
CA LEU A 201 9.41 -13.11 7.46
C LEU A 201 9.12 -14.06 8.64
N GLY A 202 9.72 -15.25 8.63
CA GLY A 202 9.48 -16.29 9.63
C GLY A 202 8.27 -17.19 9.33
N TRP A 203 7.50 -16.89 8.28
CA TRP A 203 6.30 -17.63 7.88
C TRP A 203 6.56 -18.55 6.70
N GLY A 204 5.91 -19.71 6.71
CA GLY A 204 5.79 -20.55 5.50
C GLY A 204 4.90 -19.88 4.46
N HIS A 205 5.11 -20.19 3.19
CA HIS A 205 4.35 -19.57 2.09
C HIS A 205 2.86 -19.93 2.13
N GLU A 206 2.51 -21.10 2.65
CA GLU A 206 1.15 -21.54 2.92
C GLU A 206 0.38 -20.60 3.83
N TRP A 207 1.04 -20.09 4.87
CA TRP A 207 0.44 -19.16 5.83
C TRP A 207 0.28 -17.76 5.27
N LEU A 208 1.16 -17.37 4.35
CA LEU A 208 1.07 -16.09 3.67
C LEU A 208 0.04 -16.10 2.52
N GLY A 209 -0.51 -17.28 2.18
CA GLY A 209 -1.37 -17.50 1.01
C GLY A 209 -0.58 -17.57 -0.31
N TRP A 210 0.73 -17.73 -0.25
CA TRP A 210 1.65 -17.62 -1.39
C TRP A 210 1.88 -18.93 -2.14
N VAL A 211 1.20 -20.02 -1.78
CA VAL A 211 1.30 -21.30 -2.50
C VAL A 211 0.54 -21.23 -3.82
N ALA A 212 1.04 -21.96 -4.82
CA ALA A 212 0.26 -22.21 -6.02
C ALA A 212 -1.04 -22.93 -5.63
N ALA A 213 -2.21 -22.31 -5.91
CA ALA A 213 -3.46 -23.06 -6.02
C ALA A 213 -3.20 -24.28 -6.92
N ARG A 214 -3.46 -25.48 -6.39
CA ARG A 214 -3.41 -26.74 -7.13
C ARG A 214 -4.52 -26.77 -8.18
#